data_AF-U1SKX1-F1
#
_entry.id   AF-U1SKX1-F1
#
_cell.length_a   1.000
_cell.length_b   1.000
_cell.length_c   1.000
_cell.angle_alpha   90.00
_cell.angle_beta   90.00
_cell.angle_gamma   90.00
#
_symmetry.space_group_name_H-M   'P 1'
#
loop_
_entity.id
_entity.type
_entity.pdbx_description
1 polymer ?
#
loop_
_entity_poly.entity_id
_entity_poly.type
_entity_poly.pdbx_seq_one_letter_code
_entity_poly.pdbx_strand_id
1 'polypeptide(L)'
;MTAYIRAEWRKLRKIQILGISAGFLAISSFIGLGLYWANLSSIEDGTQPLVMWGQLTFYYSQLLCAPLMAIITALSVMPEFERKTVDMLKSNNVSIPRLLFAKILTTTVMIIPVQVCLWIIYMCASHVAGISEYSYALQFLQWTVVSVLAAIPVLSVQIFLSVKTRSFSYSVGLSALGGILGFVFIFVNEKLCNFYVYSLPMIALRSRALHSMSMTELMLMCAVSATYTVLFYMLSIMQLRKD
;
A
#
# COMPACT_ATOMS: atom_id res chain seq x y z
N MET A 1 21.09 5.54 -13.31
CA MET A 1 19.87 5.37 -12.47
C MET A 1 20.05 5.88 -11.05
N THR A 2 21.16 5.57 -10.38
CA THR A 2 21.47 6.02 -9.02
C THR A 2 21.27 7.52 -8.78
N ALA A 3 21.66 8.37 -9.73
CA ALA A 3 21.45 9.82 -9.66
C ALA A 3 19.96 10.22 -9.59
N TYR A 4 19.10 9.56 -10.37
CA TYR A 4 17.65 9.80 -10.38
C TYR A 4 17.05 9.42 -9.03
N ILE A 5 17.39 8.23 -8.52
CA ILE A 5 16.92 7.76 -7.21
C ILE A 5 17.36 8.72 -6.10
N ARG A 6 18.62 9.17 -6.12
CA ARG A 6 19.14 10.11 -5.12
C ARG A 6 18.48 11.50 -5.20
N ALA A 7 18.10 11.95 -6.40
CA ALA A 7 17.38 13.20 -6.57
C ALA A 7 15.95 13.09 -6.02
N GLU A 8 15.22 12.06 -6.42
CA GLU A 8 13.85 11.81 -5.95
C GLU A 8 13.79 11.58 -4.44
N TRP A 9 14.74 10.83 -3.89
CA TRP A 9 14.87 10.62 -2.45
C TRP A 9 15.12 11.91 -1.67
N ARG A 10 15.76 12.92 -2.26
CA ARG A 10 15.97 14.23 -1.62
C ARG A 10 14.73 15.13 -1.71
N LYS A 11 13.94 14.99 -2.76
CA LYS A 11 12.68 15.75 -2.95
C LYS A 11 11.55 15.27 -2.05
N LEU A 12 11.54 13.98 -1.69
CA LEU A 12 10.48 13.39 -0.87
C LEU A 12 10.37 14.05 0.50
N ARG A 13 9.14 14.44 0.87
CA ARG A 13 8.80 14.99 2.18
C ARG A 13 8.61 13.85 3.20
N LYS A 14 9.69 13.14 3.52
CA LYS A 14 9.67 11.87 4.28
C LYS A 14 8.95 11.96 5.62
N ILE A 15 9.23 12.99 6.41
CA ILE A 15 8.63 13.17 7.74
C ILE A 15 7.11 13.35 7.61
N GLN A 16 6.65 14.12 6.62
CA GLN A 16 5.22 14.30 6.37
C GLN A 16 4.56 12.99 5.91
N ILE A 17 5.20 12.26 5.00
CA ILE A 17 4.73 10.94 4.55
C ILE A 17 4.59 9.99 5.74
N LEU A 18 5.64 9.86 6.56
CA LEU A 18 5.63 8.97 7.72
C LEU A 18 4.60 9.40 8.77
N GLY A 19 4.44 10.70 9.02
CA GLY A 19 3.43 11.23 9.94
C GLY A 19 2.00 10.90 9.49
N ILE A 20 1.69 11.09 8.20
CA ILE A 20 0.38 10.73 7.64
C ILE A 20 0.16 9.22 7.70
N SER A 21 1.17 8.42 7.31
CA SER A 21 1.10 6.96 7.40
C SER A 21 0.86 6.48 8.83
N ALA A 22 1.54 7.07 9.80
CA ALA A 22 1.34 6.76 11.22
C ALA A 22 -0.07 7.11 11.69
N GLY A 23 -0.64 8.24 11.25
CA GLY A 23 -2.03 8.60 11.56
C GLY A 23 -3.04 7.58 10.99
N PHE A 24 -2.86 7.17 9.74
CA PHE A 24 -3.71 6.14 9.11
C PHE A 24 -3.59 4.78 9.81
N LEU A 25 -2.37 4.39 10.19
CA LEU A 25 -2.13 3.17 10.97
C LEU A 25 -2.75 3.25 12.36
N ALA A 26 -2.65 4.39 13.04
CA ALA A 26 -3.22 4.56 14.37
C ALA A 26 -4.75 4.42 14.34
N ILE A 27 -5.43 5.07 13.39
CA ILE A 27 -6.89 4.99 13.23
C ILE A 27 -7.33 3.57 12.90
N SER A 28 -6.68 2.94 11.91
CA SER A 28 -7.03 1.56 11.52
C SER A 28 -6.76 0.54 12.63
N SER A 29 -5.64 0.68 13.33
CA SER A 29 -5.27 -0.23 14.43
C SER A 29 -6.19 -0.06 15.63
N PHE A 30 -6.61 1.17 15.94
CA PHE A 30 -7.58 1.43 16.99
C PHE A 30 -8.91 0.72 16.70
N ILE A 31 -9.41 0.81 15.46
CA ILE A 31 -10.63 0.12 15.04
C ILE A 31 -10.46 -1.40 15.10
N GLY A 32 -9.38 -1.92 14.49
CA GLY A 32 -9.13 -3.36 14.41
C GLY A 32 -8.94 -4.02 15.78
N LEU A 33 -8.08 -3.45 16.63
CA LEU A 33 -7.84 -3.99 17.96
C LEU A 33 -9.06 -3.77 18.88
N GLY A 34 -9.77 -2.65 18.76
CA GLY A 34 -11.02 -2.42 19.49
C GLY A 34 -12.07 -3.50 19.20
N LEU A 35 -12.21 -3.89 17.92
CA LEU A 35 -13.09 -4.99 17.52
C LEU A 35 -12.61 -6.34 18.04
N TYR A 36 -11.30 -6.58 18.07
CA TYR A 36 -10.74 -7.81 18.65
C TYR A 36 -11.11 -7.94 20.14
N TRP A 37 -10.86 -6.90 20.94
CA TRP A 37 -11.19 -6.94 22.38
C TRP A 37 -12.69 -6.98 22.65
N ALA A 38 -13.50 -6.29 21.84
CA ALA A 38 -14.95 -6.33 21.99
C ALA A 38 -15.55 -7.73 21.76
N ASN A 39 -14.91 -8.56 20.92
CA ASN A 39 -15.39 -9.89 20.57
C ASN A 39 -14.57 -11.01 21.24
N LEU A 40 -13.72 -10.69 22.22
CA LEU A 40 -12.78 -11.64 22.82
C LEU A 40 -13.46 -12.91 23.36
N SER A 41 -14.67 -12.77 23.91
CA SER A 41 -15.46 -13.89 24.45
C SER A 41 -15.97 -14.88 23.41
N SER A 42 -15.98 -14.49 22.13
CA SER A 42 -16.47 -15.32 21.01
C SER A 42 -15.33 -15.96 20.22
N ILE A 43 -14.07 -15.71 20.61
CA ILE A 43 -12.89 -16.22 19.91
C ILE A 43 -12.58 -17.62 20.43
N GLU A 44 -12.45 -18.59 19.53
CA GLU A 44 -12.03 -19.95 19.86
C GLU A 44 -10.61 -19.97 20.41
N ASP A 45 -10.41 -20.73 21.49
CA ASP A 45 -9.10 -20.88 22.13
C ASP A 45 -8.05 -21.37 21.13
N GLY A 46 -6.88 -20.73 21.14
CA GLY A 46 -5.78 -21.01 20.21
C GLY A 46 -5.82 -20.25 18.88
N THR A 47 -6.96 -19.63 18.51
CA THR A 47 -7.06 -18.83 17.26
C THR A 47 -6.76 -17.34 17.47
N GLN A 48 -6.61 -16.91 18.72
CA GLN A 48 -6.39 -15.52 19.13
C GLN A 48 -5.30 -14.76 18.33
N PRO A 49 -4.10 -15.32 18.06
CA PRO A 49 -3.06 -14.60 17.32
C PRO A 49 -3.48 -14.26 15.88
N LEU A 50 -4.17 -15.20 15.23
CA LEU A 50 -4.64 -15.08 13.84
C LEU A 50 -5.80 -14.09 13.75
N VAL A 51 -6.79 -14.22 14.65
CA VAL A 51 -7.93 -13.30 14.67
C VAL A 51 -7.46 -11.87 14.95
N MET A 52 -6.53 -11.68 15.90
CA MET A 52 -5.99 -10.35 16.19
C MET A 52 -5.27 -9.74 14.98
N TRP A 53 -4.44 -10.54 14.29
CA TRP A 53 -3.77 -10.10 13.06
C TRP A 53 -4.78 -9.71 11.96
N GLY A 54 -5.79 -10.56 11.74
CA GLY A 54 -6.83 -10.30 10.76
C GLY A 54 -7.55 -8.99 11.01
N GLN A 55 -8.03 -8.78 12.24
CA GLN A 55 -8.74 -7.55 12.61
C GLN A 55 -7.85 -6.30 12.53
N LEU A 56 -6.60 -6.40 13.01
CA LEU A 56 -5.62 -5.31 12.95
C LEU A 56 -5.34 -4.86 11.51
N THR A 57 -5.14 -5.83 10.60
CA THR A 57 -4.70 -5.54 9.23
C THR A 57 -5.85 -5.29 8.25
N PHE A 58 -7.06 -5.75 8.54
CA PHE A 58 -8.18 -5.71 7.58
C PHE A 58 -8.56 -4.27 7.18
N TYR A 59 -8.90 -3.40 8.13
CA TYR A 59 -9.31 -2.01 7.83
C TYR A 59 -8.19 -1.20 7.18
N TYR A 60 -6.96 -1.40 7.65
CA TYR A 60 -5.77 -0.80 7.04
C TYR A 60 -5.65 -1.22 5.58
N SER A 61 -5.57 -2.53 5.33
CA SER A 61 -5.23 -3.08 4.02
C SER A 61 -6.34 -2.93 2.97
N GLN A 62 -7.61 -3.04 3.37
CA GLN A 62 -8.75 -3.04 2.46
C GLN A 62 -9.29 -1.65 2.15
N LEU A 63 -9.33 -0.75 3.14
CA LEU A 63 -9.97 0.57 2.99
C LEU A 63 -8.96 1.71 2.98
N LEU A 64 -8.05 1.75 3.96
CA LEU A 64 -7.21 2.92 4.22
C LEU A 64 -5.88 2.91 3.46
N CYS A 65 -5.41 1.75 3.02
CA CYS A 65 -4.17 1.60 2.27
C CYS A 65 -4.26 2.30 0.91
N ALA A 66 -5.38 2.16 0.20
CA ALA A 66 -5.58 2.80 -1.09
C ALA A 66 -5.41 4.35 -1.02
N PRO A 67 -6.21 5.10 -0.23
CA PRO A 67 -6.05 6.55 -0.11
C PRO A 67 -4.68 6.94 0.48
N LEU A 68 -4.08 6.14 1.38
CA LEU A 68 -2.73 6.39 1.86
C LEU A 68 -1.70 6.36 0.72
N MET A 69 -1.75 5.33 -0.13
CA MET A 69 -0.87 5.21 -1.30
C MET A 69 -1.05 6.40 -2.25
N ALA A 70 -2.30 6.83 -2.47
CA ALA A 70 -2.61 8.01 -3.28
C ALA A 70 -1.99 9.30 -2.73
N ILE A 71 -2.04 9.51 -1.41
CA ILE A 71 -1.41 10.66 -0.75
C ILE A 71 0.11 10.60 -0.94
N ILE A 72 0.73 9.44 -0.70
CA ILE A 72 2.19 9.26 -0.84
C ILE A 72 2.63 9.57 -2.28
N THR A 73 1.93 9.05 -3.28
CA THR A 73 2.25 9.31 -4.69
C THR A 73 1.98 10.76 -5.06
N ALA A 74 0.91 11.36 -4.57
CA ALA A 74 0.60 12.76 -4.86
C ALA A 74 1.65 13.70 -4.26
N LEU A 75 2.11 13.46 -3.03
CA LEU A 75 3.21 14.22 -2.41
C LEU A 75 4.53 14.08 -3.17
N SER A 76 4.74 12.97 -3.88
CA SER A 76 5.92 12.73 -4.72
C SER A 76 5.81 13.35 -6.12
N VAL A 77 4.61 13.34 -6.70
CA VAL A 77 4.38 13.69 -8.12
C VAL A 77 3.90 15.14 -8.30
N MET A 78 2.99 15.65 -7.47
CA MET A 78 2.38 16.98 -7.63
C MET A 78 3.40 18.14 -7.68
N PRO A 79 4.48 18.14 -6.87
CA PRO A 79 5.49 19.20 -6.94
C PRO A 79 6.19 19.34 -8.31
N GLU A 80 6.13 18.29 -9.15
CA GLU A 80 6.69 18.35 -10.51
C GLU A 80 5.85 19.25 -11.43
N PHE A 81 4.53 19.30 -11.22
CA PHE A 81 3.60 20.09 -12.03
C PHE A 81 3.48 21.54 -11.54
N GLU A 82 3.49 21.76 -10.22
CA GLU A 82 3.34 23.11 -9.64
C GLU A 82 4.47 24.08 -10.01
N ARG A 83 5.67 23.56 -10.26
CA ARG A 83 6.88 24.36 -10.50
C ARG A 83 7.35 24.39 -11.95
N LYS A 84 6.52 23.90 -12.90
CA LYS A 84 6.93 23.61 -14.30
C LYS A 84 8.20 22.76 -14.38
N THR A 85 8.48 21.97 -13.34
CA THR A 85 9.69 21.14 -13.26
C THR A 85 9.67 20.09 -14.36
N VAL A 86 8.49 19.54 -14.69
CA VAL A 86 8.35 18.61 -15.81
C VAL A 86 8.83 19.22 -17.13
N ASP A 87 8.45 20.46 -17.44
CA ASP A 87 8.83 21.14 -18.68
C ASP A 87 10.33 21.43 -18.72
N MET A 88 10.89 21.85 -17.58
CA MET A 88 12.33 22.04 -17.40
C MET A 88 13.12 20.73 -17.50
N LEU A 89 12.58 19.63 -17.00
CA LEU A 89 13.22 18.31 -17.09
C LEU A 89 13.21 17.81 -18.54
N LYS A 90 12.11 18.03 -19.27
CA LYS A 90 12.03 17.71 -20.70
C LYS A 90 13.02 18.53 -21.53
N SER A 91 13.11 19.84 -21.31
CA SER A 91 14.04 20.70 -22.04
C SER A 91 15.51 20.35 -21.76
N ASN A 92 15.81 19.81 -20.58
CA ASN A 92 17.13 19.30 -20.21
C ASN A 92 17.37 17.83 -20.60
N ASN A 93 16.58 17.24 -21.49
CA ASN A 93 16.70 15.86 -21.97
C ASN A 93 16.70 14.79 -20.85
N VAL A 94 15.99 15.05 -19.74
CA VAL A 94 15.85 14.08 -18.66
C VAL A 94 14.92 12.95 -19.09
N SER A 95 15.35 11.72 -18.86
CA SER A 95 14.58 10.53 -19.24
C SER A 95 13.35 10.36 -18.34
N ILE A 96 12.16 10.63 -18.89
CA ILE A 96 10.86 10.42 -18.21
C ILE A 96 10.67 9.00 -17.68
N PRO A 97 10.99 7.91 -18.44
CA PRO A 97 10.90 6.55 -17.91
C PRO A 97 11.77 6.35 -16.65
N ARG A 98 13.00 6.88 -16.66
CA ARG A 98 13.92 6.75 -15.52
C ARG A 98 13.45 7.55 -14.30
N LEU A 99 12.85 8.72 -14.53
CA LEU A 99 12.24 9.53 -13.48
C LEU A 99 11.07 8.79 -12.80
N LEU A 100 10.13 8.26 -13.60
CA LEU A 100 8.97 7.53 -13.07
C LEU A 100 9.39 6.27 -12.30
N PHE A 101 10.36 5.52 -12.82
CA PHE A 101 10.87 4.34 -12.12
C PHE A 101 11.52 4.71 -10.79
N ALA A 102 12.29 5.81 -10.74
CA ALA A 102 12.85 6.32 -9.48
C ALA A 102 11.75 6.77 -8.50
N LYS A 103 10.66 7.36 -8.97
CA LYS A 103 9.51 7.72 -8.12
C LYS A 103 8.82 6.49 -7.54
N ILE A 104 8.50 5.48 -8.35
CA ILE A 104 7.92 4.22 -7.88
C ILE A 104 8.83 3.60 -6.81
N LEU A 105 10.12 3.45 -7.11
CA LEU A 105 11.06 2.84 -6.16
C LEU A 105 11.14 3.61 -4.85
N THR A 106 11.27 4.94 -4.92
CA THR A 106 11.40 5.76 -3.71
C THR A 106 10.12 5.80 -2.88
N THR A 107 8.93 5.80 -3.50
CA THR A 107 7.66 5.67 -2.77
C THR A 107 7.46 4.26 -2.20
N THR A 108 7.88 3.20 -2.89
CA THR A 108 7.85 1.83 -2.35
C THR A 108 8.75 1.69 -1.13
N VAL A 109 9.96 2.27 -1.15
CA VAL A 109 10.86 2.27 0.02
C VAL A 109 10.21 2.96 1.23
N MET A 110 9.39 4.00 1.01
CA MET A 110 8.64 4.66 2.09
C MET A 110 7.54 3.79 2.70
N ILE A 111 7.10 2.71 2.05
CA ILE A 111 6.12 1.76 2.59
C ILE A 111 6.76 0.80 3.60
N ILE A 112 8.04 0.49 3.47
CA ILE A 112 8.77 -0.41 4.39
C ILE A 112 8.60 0.00 5.85
N PRO A 113 8.90 1.25 6.27
CA PRO A 113 8.72 1.65 7.67
C PRO A 113 7.25 1.58 8.12
N VAL A 114 6.28 1.80 7.22
CA VAL A 114 4.85 1.66 7.53
C VAL A 114 4.50 0.21 7.86
N GLN A 115 5.00 -0.75 7.08
CA GLN A 115 4.81 -2.18 7.34
C GLN A 115 5.52 -2.65 8.61
N VAL A 116 6.72 -2.13 8.88
CA VAL A 116 7.43 -2.39 10.14
C VAL A 116 6.65 -1.84 11.34
N CYS A 117 6.09 -0.62 11.24
CA CYS A 117 5.23 -0.07 12.29
C CYS A 117 3.98 -0.92 12.51
N LEU A 118 3.32 -1.40 11.45
CA LEU A 118 2.17 -2.31 11.57
C LEU A 118 2.53 -3.60 12.32
N TRP A 119 3.69 -4.18 12.01
CA TRP A 119 4.20 -5.37 12.72
C TRP A 119 4.53 -5.07 14.19
N ILE A 120 5.16 -3.93 14.50
CA ILE A 120 5.42 -3.51 15.88
C ILE A 120 4.11 -3.33 16.66
N ILE A 121 3.08 -2.73 16.07
CA ILE A 121 1.75 -2.58 16.70
C ILE A 121 1.18 -3.95 17.07
N TYR A 122 1.31 -4.94 16.18
CA TYR A 122 0.90 -6.32 16.49
C TYR A 122 1.68 -6.90 17.68
N MET A 123 3.00 -6.72 17.73
CA MET A 123 3.83 -7.21 18.85
C MET A 123 3.42 -6.57 20.17
N CYS A 124 3.18 -5.26 20.19
CA CYS A 124 2.69 -4.58 21.40
C CYS A 124 1.29 -5.06 21.80
N ALA A 125 0.38 -5.25 20.85
CA ALA A 125 -0.97 -5.71 21.13
C ALA A 125 -1.00 -7.16 21.67
N SER A 126 -0.15 -8.04 21.12
CA SER A 126 -0.04 -9.44 21.57
C SER A 126 0.53 -9.54 22.97
N HIS A 127 1.52 -8.71 23.29
CA HIS A 127 2.06 -8.57 24.65
C HIS A 127 0.97 -8.21 25.65
N VAL A 128 0.16 -7.18 25.34
CA VAL A 128 -0.96 -6.72 26.20
C VAL A 128 -2.04 -7.79 26.35
N ALA A 129 -2.30 -8.57 25.30
CA ALA A 129 -3.29 -9.64 25.31
C ALA A 129 -2.79 -10.93 25.99
N GLY A 130 -1.53 -11.00 26.43
CA GLY A 130 -0.95 -12.20 27.04
C GLY A 130 -0.79 -13.39 26.07
N ILE A 131 -0.79 -13.12 24.77
CA ILE A 131 -0.63 -14.13 23.73
C ILE A 131 0.86 -14.45 23.60
N SER A 132 1.22 -15.73 23.43
CA SER A 132 2.60 -16.12 23.15
C SER A 132 3.11 -15.44 21.87
N GLU A 133 3.93 -14.41 22.01
CA GLU A 133 4.37 -13.52 20.93
C GLU A 133 5.14 -14.27 19.82
N TYR A 134 5.90 -15.30 20.19
CA TYR A 134 6.90 -15.91 19.32
C TYR A 134 6.35 -16.89 18.28
N SER A 135 5.15 -17.45 18.50
CA SER A 135 4.64 -18.54 17.66
C SER A 135 4.30 -18.11 16.23
N TYR A 136 3.78 -16.89 16.06
CA TYR A 136 3.30 -16.36 14.76
C TYR A 136 4.01 -15.08 14.29
N ALA A 137 4.86 -14.46 15.13
CA ALA A 137 5.51 -13.19 14.81
C ALA A 137 6.32 -13.24 13.50
N LEU A 138 7.07 -14.33 13.26
CA LEU A 138 7.87 -14.48 12.04
C LEU A 138 6.99 -14.64 10.80
N GLN A 139 5.87 -15.37 10.91
CA GLN A 139 4.92 -15.56 9.82
C GLN A 139 4.27 -14.23 9.42
N PHE A 140 3.88 -13.43 10.41
CA PHE A 140 3.29 -12.11 10.16
C PHE A 140 4.32 -11.12 9.59
N LEU A 141 5.57 -11.19 10.04
CA LEU A 141 6.66 -10.45 9.43
C LEU A 141 6.81 -10.80 7.93
N GLN A 142 6.76 -12.08 7.58
CA GLN A 142 6.80 -12.50 6.17
C GLN A 142 5.64 -11.89 5.36
N TRP A 143 4.42 -11.90 5.90
CA TRP A 143 3.27 -11.28 5.24
C TRP A 143 3.42 -9.76 5.09
N THR A 144 4.03 -9.07 6.06
CA THR A 144 4.37 -7.65 5.90
C THR A 144 5.41 -7.37 4.83
N VAL A 145 6.36 -8.29 4.60
CA VAL A 145 7.32 -8.15 3.49
C VAL A 145 6.62 -8.32 2.14
N VAL A 146 5.72 -9.32 2.04
CA VAL A 146 4.92 -9.55 0.82
C VAL A 146 3.99 -8.37 0.54
N SER A 147 3.46 -7.69 1.56
CA SER A 147 2.59 -6.52 1.38
C SER A 147 3.31 -5.32 0.76
N VAL A 148 4.63 -5.17 0.96
CA VAL A 148 5.45 -4.16 0.27
C VAL A 148 5.45 -4.40 -1.24
N LEU A 149 5.50 -5.66 -1.69
CA LEU A 149 5.41 -5.99 -3.12
C LEU A 149 4.02 -5.67 -3.68
N ALA A 150 2.96 -6.00 -2.93
CA ALA A 150 1.59 -5.69 -3.30
C ALA A 150 1.28 -4.19 -3.35
N ALA A 151 2.08 -3.34 -2.70
CA ALA A 151 1.95 -1.89 -2.77
C ALA A 151 2.40 -1.30 -4.12
N ILE A 152 3.36 -1.94 -4.82
CA ILE A 152 3.93 -1.45 -6.08
C ILE A 152 2.86 -1.19 -7.17
N PRO A 153 1.95 -2.13 -7.49
CA PRO A 153 0.92 -1.89 -8.49
C PRO A 153 -0.05 -0.78 -8.07
N VAL A 154 -0.41 -0.67 -6.79
CA VAL A 154 -1.27 0.41 -6.27
C VAL A 154 -0.60 1.77 -6.45
N LEU A 155 0.67 1.89 -6.07
CA LEU A 155 1.46 3.10 -6.27
C LEU A 155 1.56 3.47 -7.77
N SER A 156 1.70 2.49 -8.65
CA SER A 156 1.78 2.71 -10.11
C SER A 156 0.46 3.27 -10.67
N VAL A 157 -0.67 2.71 -10.26
CA VAL A 157 -2.01 3.24 -10.59
C VAL A 157 -2.17 4.67 -10.08
N GLN A 158 -1.76 4.94 -8.84
CA GLN A 158 -1.92 6.25 -8.23
C GLN A 158 -0.99 7.31 -8.83
N ILE A 159 0.22 6.94 -9.25
CA ILE A 159 1.10 7.82 -10.03
C ILE A 159 0.42 8.20 -11.35
N PHE A 160 -0.15 7.24 -12.08
CA PHE A 160 -0.87 7.54 -13.32
C PHE A 160 -2.04 8.50 -13.09
N LEU A 161 -2.86 8.24 -12.07
CA LEU A 161 -4.00 9.09 -11.72
C LEU A 161 -3.55 10.50 -11.32
N SER A 162 -2.49 10.62 -10.52
CA SER A 162 -1.87 11.89 -10.15
C SER A 162 -1.34 12.65 -11.37
N VAL A 163 -0.68 11.97 -12.31
CA VAL A 163 -0.19 12.56 -13.57
C VAL A 163 -1.34 13.04 -14.46
N LYS A 164 -2.38 12.21 -14.63
CA LYS A 164 -3.51 12.49 -15.52
C LYS A 164 -4.41 13.61 -14.99
N THR A 165 -4.71 13.60 -13.70
CA THR A 165 -5.65 14.56 -13.10
C THR A 165 -4.98 15.86 -12.67
N ARG A 166 -3.67 15.83 -12.37
CA ARG A 166 -2.92 16.95 -11.80
C ARG A 166 -3.59 17.58 -10.57
N SER A 167 -4.36 16.77 -9.84
CA SER A 167 -5.10 17.22 -8.67
C SER A 167 -4.96 16.22 -7.53
N PHE A 168 -4.50 16.73 -6.40
CA PHE A 168 -4.35 15.95 -5.17
C PHE A 168 -5.68 15.32 -4.74
N SER A 169 -6.74 16.14 -4.61
CA SER A 169 -8.04 15.71 -4.09
C SER A 169 -8.71 14.66 -4.98
N TYR A 170 -8.60 14.80 -6.31
CA TYR A 170 -9.17 13.82 -7.24
C TYR A 170 -8.47 12.46 -7.15
N SER A 171 -7.13 12.42 -7.08
CA SER A 171 -6.39 11.17 -6.96
C SER A 171 -6.76 10.44 -5.66
N VAL A 172 -6.80 11.16 -4.54
CA VAL A 172 -7.13 10.59 -3.22
C VAL A 172 -8.58 10.11 -3.17
N GLY A 173 -9.53 10.92 -3.65
CA GLY A 173 -10.95 10.56 -3.68
C GLY A 173 -11.23 9.32 -4.53
N LEU A 174 -10.64 9.24 -5.73
CA LEU A 174 -10.81 8.07 -6.60
C LEU A 174 -10.17 6.82 -5.99
N SER A 175 -9.06 6.96 -5.28
CA SER A 175 -8.45 5.85 -4.57
C SER A 175 -9.29 5.36 -3.39
N ALA A 176 -9.94 6.27 -2.65
CA ALA A 176 -10.84 5.91 -1.57
C ALA A 176 -12.06 5.13 -2.11
N LEU A 177 -12.64 5.60 -3.22
CA LEU A 177 -13.68 4.84 -3.94
C LEU A 177 -13.18 3.47 -4.39
N GLY A 178 -11.93 3.38 -4.87
CA GLY A 178 -11.29 2.11 -5.19
C GLY A 178 -11.20 1.15 -4.00
N GLY A 179 -10.80 1.64 -2.82
CA GLY A 179 -10.80 0.84 -1.59
C GLY A 179 -12.19 0.32 -1.21
N ILE A 180 -13.22 1.18 -1.30
CA ILE A 180 -14.62 0.81 -1.04
C ILE A 180 -15.13 -0.22 -2.07
N LEU A 181 -14.81 -0.06 -3.35
CA LEU A 181 -15.17 -1.05 -4.37
C LEU A 181 -14.53 -2.41 -4.11
N GLY A 182 -13.27 -2.43 -3.68
CA GLY A 182 -12.62 -3.67 -3.24
C GLY A 182 -13.34 -4.32 -2.06
N PHE A 183 -13.86 -3.50 -1.14
CA PHE A 183 -14.66 -3.99 -0.01
C PHE A 183 -16.00 -4.57 -0.48
N VAL A 184 -16.67 -3.95 -1.46
CA VAL A 184 -17.89 -4.50 -2.07
C VAL A 184 -17.62 -5.85 -2.77
N PHE A 185 -16.48 -5.99 -3.45
CA PHE A 185 -16.12 -7.25 -4.13
C PHE A 185 -15.97 -8.43 -3.18
N ILE A 186 -15.62 -8.20 -1.92
CA ILE A 186 -15.60 -9.25 -0.89
C ILE A 186 -16.98 -9.91 -0.75
N PHE A 187 -18.07 -9.12 -0.78
CA PHE A 187 -19.44 -9.62 -0.62
C PHE A 187 -20.04 -10.20 -1.90
N VAL A 188 -19.62 -9.70 -3.07
CA VAL A 188 -20.15 -10.15 -4.35
C VAL A 188 -19.46 -11.43 -4.81
N ASN A 189 -18.13 -11.42 -4.88
CA ASN A 189 -17.34 -12.57 -5.30
C ASN A 189 -15.88 -12.38 -4.88
N GLU A 190 -15.47 -13.11 -3.84
CA GLU A 190 -14.13 -13.06 -3.29
C GLU A 190 -13.03 -13.32 -4.33
N LYS A 191 -13.28 -14.14 -5.36
CA LYS A 191 -12.29 -14.41 -6.42
C LYS A 191 -11.94 -13.17 -7.23
N LEU A 192 -12.82 -12.17 -7.31
CA LEU A 192 -12.54 -10.90 -7.98
C LEU A 192 -11.47 -10.09 -7.25
N CYS A 193 -11.35 -10.25 -5.93
CA CYS A 193 -10.33 -9.56 -5.13
C CYS A 193 -8.92 -9.93 -5.58
N ASN A 194 -8.70 -11.16 -6.04
CA ASN A 194 -7.39 -11.63 -6.53
C ASN A 194 -6.88 -10.89 -7.76
N PHE A 195 -7.78 -10.28 -8.53
CA PHE A 195 -7.44 -9.52 -9.74
C PHE A 195 -7.55 -8.02 -9.52
N TYR A 196 -8.09 -7.57 -8.39
CA TYR A 196 -8.36 -6.17 -8.14
C TYR A 196 -7.20 -5.49 -7.41
N VAL A 197 -6.63 -4.46 -8.05
CA VAL A 197 -5.39 -3.81 -7.58
C VAL A 197 -5.45 -3.31 -6.13
N TYR A 198 -6.56 -2.71 -5.70
CA TYR A 198 -6.69 -2.17 -4.35
C TYR A 198 -6.93 -3.24 -3.28
N SER A 199 -7.28 -4.47 -3.66
CA SER A 199 -7.41 -5.60 -2.73
C SER A 199 -6.09 -6.37 -2.55
N LEU A 200 -5.08 -6.14 -3.40
CA LEU A 200 -3.79 -6.83 -3.30
C LEU A 200 -3.09 -6.65 -1.94
N PRO A 201 -3.07 -5.45 -1.31
CA PRO A 201 -2.50 -5.30 0.03
C PRO A 201 -3.20 -6.18 1.09
N MET A 202 -4.53 -6.36 1.00
CA MET A 202 -5.28 -7.24 1.90
C MET A 202 -4.90 -8.71 1.69
N ILE A 203 -4.78 -9.14 0.43
CA ILE A 203 -4.39 -10.51 0.09
C ILE A 203 -2.97 -10.80 0.59
N ALA A 204 -2.05 -9.86 0.40
CA ALA A 204 -0.66 -10.00 0.81
C ALA A 204 -0.49 -10.08 2.33
N LEU A 205 -1.26 -9.29 3.10
CA LEU A 205 -1.27 -9.35 4.56
C LEU A 205 -2.07 -10.55 5.11
N ARG A 206 -2.75 -11.32 4.25
CA ARG A 206 -3.63 -12.44 4.62
C ARG A 206 -4.67 -12.04 5.66
N SER A 207 -5.14 -10.80 5.62
CA SER A 207 -6.03 -10.19 6.62
C SER A 207 -7.35 -10.96 6.81
N ARG A 208 -7.75 -11.76 5.81
CA ARG A 208 -8.94 -12.62 5.86
C ARG A 208 -8.64 -14.12 5.82
N ALA A 209 -7.67 -14.52 5.00
CA ALA A 209 -7.34 -15.92 4.79
C ALA A 209 -6.72 -16.57 6.04
N LEU A 210 -5.89 -15.83 6.78
CA LEU A 210 -5.26 -16.26 8.04
C LEU A 210 -4.44 -17.57 7.97
N HIS A 211 -4.07 -18.03 6.77
CA HIS A 211 -3.19 -19.17 6.55
C HIS A 211 -2.05 -18.79 5.60
N SER A 212 -0.98 -19.58 5.59
CA SER A 212 0.19 -19.36 4.73
C SER A 212 -0.22 -19.29 3.25
N MET A 213 0.40 -18.39 2.51
CA MET A 213 0.14 -18.22 1.08
C MET A 213 0.66 -19.43 0.30
N SER A 214 -0.20 -20.02 -0.53
CA SER A 214 0.23 -21.09 -1.44
C SER A 214 1.11 -20.53 -2.56
N MET A 215 1.97 -21.36 -3.15
CA MET A 215 2.85 -20.93 -4.24
C MET A 215 2.05 -20.46 -5.47
N THR A 216 0.91 -21.06 -5.74
CA THR A 216 0.01 -20.67 -6.84
C THR A 216 -0.61 -19.31 -6.60
N GLU A 217 -1.07 -19.02 -5.37
CA GLU A 217 -1.58 -17.70 -4.99
C GLU A 217 -0.50 -16.62 -5.10
N LEU A 218 0.72 -16.92 -4.64
CA LEU A 218 1.84 -15.99 -4.73
C LEU A 218 2.19 -15.69 -6.19
N MET A 219 2.25 -16.71 -7.06
CA MET A 219 2.48 -16.54 -8.49
C MET A 219 1.38 -15.69 -9.14
N LEU A 220 0.11 -15.94 -8.81
CA LEU A 220 -1.02 -15.15 -9.31
C LEU A 220 -0.89 -13.68 -8.87
N MET A 221 -0.63 -13.43 -7.60
CA MET A 221 -0.46 -12.07 -7.07
C MET A 221 0.71 -11.35 -7.75
N CYS A 222 1.84 -12.03 -7.95
CA CYS A 222 2.99 -11.48 -8.66
C CYS A 222 2.66 -11.17 -10.12
N ALA A 223 1.94 -12.06 -10.81
CA ALA A 223 1.52 -11.85 -12.20
C ALA A 223 0.59 -10.63 -12.32
N VAL A 224 -0.43 -10.54 -11.47
CA VAL A 224 -1.36 -9.39 -11.43
C VAL A 224 -0.61 -8.10 -11.06
N SER A 225 0.31 -8.16 -10.09
CA SER A 225 1.12 -7.00 -9.70
C SER A 225 2.00 -6.51 -10.85
N ALA A 226 2.62 -7.44 -11.60
CA ALA A 226 3.43 -7.11 -12.75
C ALA A 226 2.60 -6.48 -13.89
N THR A 227 1.43 -7.03 -14.20
CA THR A 227 0.57 -6.50 -15.27
C THR A 227 0.10 -5.08 -14.95
N TYR A 228 -0.42 -4.83 -13.74
CA TYR A 228 -0.83 -3.49 -13.32
C TYR A 228 0.36 -2.51 -13.30
N THR A 229 1.50 -2.92 -12.75
CA THR A 229 2.70 -2.06 -12.69
C THR A 229 3.16 -1.66 -14.08
N VAL A 230 3.32 -2.61 -15.00
CA VAL A 230 3.79 -2.33 -16.37
C VAL A 230 2.77 -1.47 -17.13
N LEU A 231 1.48 -1.82 -17.06
CA LEU A 231 0.42 -1.10 -17.77
C LEU A 231 0.35 0.36 -17.32
N PHE A 232 0.26 0.62 -16.01
CA PHE A 232 0.13 1.99 -15.50
C PHE A 232 1.43 2.78 -15.56
N TYR A 233 2.59 2.12 -15.52
CA TYR A 233 3.87 2.75 -15.81
C TYR A 233 3.93 3.25 -17.26
N MET A 234 3.55 2.42 -18.23
CA MET A 234 3.54 2.82 -19.64
C MET A 234 2.53 3.93 -19.92
N LEU A 235 1.32 3.84 -19.36
CA LEU A 235 0.32 4.90 -19.47
C LEU A 235 0.81 6.23 -18.87
N SER A 236 1.54 6.18 -17.74
CA SER A 236 2.13 7.38 -17.13
C SER A 236 3.19 8.02 -18.03
N ILE A 237 4.03 7.21 -18.70
CA ILE A 237 5.02 7.71 -19.66
C ILE A 237 4.31 8.38 -20.84
N MET A 238 3.30 7.72 -21.41
CA MET A 238 2.55 8.23 -22.56
C MET A 238 1.89 9.58 -22.22
N GLN A 239 1.27 9.69 -21.05
CA GLN A 239 0.64 10.93 -20.60
C GLN A 239 1.67 12.05 -20.43
N LEU A 240 2.79 11.77 -19.74
CA LEU A 240 3.84 12.77 -19.53
C LEU A 240 4.54 13.21 -20.82
N ARG A 241 4.58 12.37 -21.87
CA ARG A 241 5.16 12.73 -23.17
C ARG A 241 4.22 13.52 -24.08
N LYS A 242 2.90 13.34 -23.90
CA LYS A 242 1.88 14.06 -24.66
C LYS A 242 1.78 15.52 -24.21
N ASP A 243 1.88 15.70 -22.89
CA ASP A 243 2.02 17.01 -22.26
C ASP A 243 3.39 17.62 -22.56
#